data_AF-A0A2E3J612-F1
#
_entry.id   AF-A0A2E3J612-F1
#
_cell.length_a   1.000
_cell.length_b   1.000
_cell.length_c   1.000
_cell.angle_alpha   90.00
_cell.angle_beta   90.00
_cell.angle_gamma   90.00
#
_symmetry.space_group_name_H-M   'P 1'
#
loop_
_entity.id
_entity.type
_entity.pdbx_description
1 polymer ?
#
loop_
_entity_poly.entity_id
_entity_poly.type
_entity_poly.pdbx_seq_one_letter_code
_entity_poly.pdbx_strand_id
1 'polypeptide(L)'
;MGQLARHTDHTTCYTWFVTEPIAIHDFFEYYTNYIVSGIDSLMQSDVPRYFTQLGLEMAIDPWISPEMLETFVAPNDTRINAQVHKYCGKIRHHCHGNVIDYLETFSSMGIDGIEPLEGPARANVDLNRAKELVETECCCAEIFPHRISKQLIRMRPY
;
A
#
# COMPACT_ATOMS: atom_id res chain seq x y z
N MET A 1 -1.04 8.79 -0.77
CA MET A 1 -1.86 9.30 0.37
C MET A 1 -1.07 9.89 1.54
N GLY A 2 -0.15 9.15 2.17
CA GLY A 2 0.47 9.59 3.43
C GLY A 2 1.15 10.96 3.40
N GLN A 3 1.68 11.41 2.25
CA GLN A 3 2.23 12.75 2.13
C GLN A 3 1.14 13.83 2.15
N LEU A 4 0.05 13.66 1.40
CA LEU A 4 -1.04 14.64 1.32
C LEU A 4 -1.63 14.93 2.72
N ALA A 5 -1.94 13.88 3.48
CA ALA A 5 -2.50 13.99 4.83
C ALA A 5 -1.55 14.63 5.86
N ARG A 6 -0.25 14.79 5.56
CA ARG A 6 0.71 15.49 6.43
C ARG A 6 0.85 16.98 6.12
N HIS A 7 0.35 17.43 4.97
CA HIS A 7 0.46 18.83 4.55
C HIS A 7 -0.76 19.67 4.92
N THR A 8 -1.82 19.05 5.42
CA THR A 8 -3.07 19.72 5.78
C THR A 8 -3.85 18.89 6.80
N ASP A 9 -4.95 19.43 7.34
CA ASP A 9 -5.86 18.67 8.20
C ASP A 9 -6.73 17.70 7.38
N HIS A 10 -7.33 16.70 8.05
CA HIS A 10 -8.12 15.67 7.38
C HIS A 10 -9.33 16.25 6.62
N THR A 11 -10.03 17.23 7.20
CA THR A 11 -11.22 17.81 6.55
C THR A 11 -10.82 18.46 5.23
N THR A 12 -9.76 19.26 5.24
CA THR A 12 -9.23 19.89 4.02
C THR A 12 -8.73 18.84 3.02
N CYS A 13 -7.95 17.86 3.48
CA CYS A 13 -7.41 16.78 2.65
C CYS A 13 -8.51 16.07 1.85
N TYR A 14 -9.56 15.59 2.53
CA TYR A 14 -10.63 14.84 1.87
C TYR A 14 -11.59 15.71 1.07
N THR A 15 -11.76 16.99 1.46
CA THR A 15 -12.55 17.95 0.67
C THR A 15 -11.94 18.15 -0.73
N TRP A 16 -10.61 18.25 -0.83
CA TRP A 16 -9.93 18.48 -2.10
C TRP A 16 -10.07 17.36 -3.12
N PHE A 17 -10.30 16.11 -2.69
CA PHE A 17 -10.60 15.05 -3.65
C PHE A 17 -11.86 15.34 -4.46
N VAL A 18 -12.81 16.07 -3.87
CA VAL A 18 -14.08 16.42 -4.51
C VAL A 18 -14.00 17.80 -5.15
N THR A 19 -13.40 18.78 -4.48
CA THR A 19 -13.42 20.17 -4.93
C THR A 19 -12.27 20.53 -5.85
N GLU A 20 -11.11 19.87 -5.71
CA GLU A 20 -9.87 20.21 -6.43
C GLU A 20 -9.19 18.95 -7.04
N PRO A 21 -9.91 18.10 -7.78
CA PRO A 21 -9.39 16.79 -8.22
C PRO A 21 -8.15 16.91 -9.12
N ILE A 22 -8.05 17.96 -9.95
CA ILE A 22 -6.87 18.21 -10.79
C ILE A 22 -5.65 18.51 -9.92
N ALA A 23 -5.79 19.35 -8.90
CA ALA A 23 -4.68 19.66 -7.99
C ALA A 23 -4.22 18.43 -7.20
N ILE A 24 -5.15 17.54 -6.82
CA ILE A 24 -4.83 16.27 -6.18
C ILE A 24 -4.06 15.34 -7.13
N HIS A 25 -4.47 15.23 -8.40
CA HIS A 25 -3.73 14.47 -9.40
C HIS A 25 -2.31 15.03 -9.61
N ASP A 26 -2.18 16.35 -9.78
CA ASP A 26 -0.87 17.00 -9.96
C ASP A 26 0.04 16.80 -8.75
N PHE A 27 -0.53 16.89 -7.54
CA PHE A 27 0.19 16.62 -6.30
C PHE A 27 0.71 15.18 -6.26
N PHE A 28 -0.15 14.19 -6.52
CA PHE A 28 0.31 12.79 -6.51
C PHE A 28 1.29 12.50 -7.63
N GLU A 29 1.09 13.04 -8.84
CA GLU A 29 2.03 12.87 -9.94
C GLU A 29 3.43 13.40 -9.57
N TYR A 30 3.50 14.60 -8.98
CA TYR A 30 4.75 15.18 -8.51
C TYR A 30 5.45 14.29 -7.47
N TYR A 31 4.72 13.85 -6.44
CA TYR A 31 5.29 13.03 -5.38
C TYR A 31 5.69 11.63 -5.86
N THR A 32 4.90 11.03 -6.75
CA THR A 32 5.22 9.74 -7.38
C THR A 32 6.53 9.85 -8.16
N ASN A 33 6.68 10.89 -8.99
CA ASN A 33 7.92 11.12 -9.75
C ASN A 33 9.13 11.34 -8.84
N TYR A 34 8.95 12.07 -7.74
CA TYR A 34 9.98 12.27 -6.72
C TYR A 34 10.40 10.93 -6.08
N ILE A 35 9.45 10.10 -5.65
CA ILE A 35 9.72 8.80 -5.03
C ILE A 35 10.39 7.84 -6.01
N VAL A 36 9.88 7.74 -7.24
CA VAL A 36 10.45 6.90 -8.31
C VAL A 36 11.91 7.28 -8.58
N SER A 37 12.21 8.58 -8.68
CA SER A 37 13.58 9.08 -8.86
C SER A 37 14.47 8.80 -7.65
N GLY A 38 13.90 8.85 -6.44
CA GLY A 38 14.57 8.49 -5.20
C GLY A 38 14.96 7.01 -5.16
N ILE A 39 14.06 6.12 -5.59
CA ILE A 39 14.35 4.68 -5.74
C ILE A 39 15.49 4.47 -6.73
N ASP A 40 15.44 5.11 -7.91
CA ASP A 40 16.52 5.02 -8.91
C ASP A 40 17.89 5.42 -8.33
N SER A 41 17.91 6.48 -7.53
CA SER A 41 19.13 6.96 -6.88
C SER A 41 19.61 6.00 -5.79
N LEU A 42 18.72 5.49 -4.94
CA LEU A 42 19.05 4.53 -3.89
C LEU A 42 19.62 3.23 -4.46
N MET A 43 19.10 2.77 -5.59
CA MET A 43 19.53 1.51 -6.23
C MET A 43 20.91 1.60 -6.91
N GLN A 44 21.51 2.80 -6.98
CA GLN A 44 22.93 2.97 -7.34
C GLN A 44 23.88 2.61 -6.20
N SER A 45 23.35 2.45 -4.97
CA SER A 45 24.11 2.05 -3.79
C SER A 45 23.85 0.59 -3.43
N ASP A 46 24.78 -0.02 -2.69
CA ASP A 46 24.64 -1.39 -2.19
C ASP A 46 23.77 -1.41 -0.92
N VAL A 47 22.46 -1.23 -1.10
CA VAL A 47 21.47 -1.25 -0.01
C VAL A 47 20.45 -2.38 -0.19
N PRO A 48 19.93 -2.94 0.90
CA PRO A 48 18.83 -3.90 0.82
C PRO A 48 17.61 -3.31 0.11
N ARG A 49 16.99 -4.11 -0.76
CA ARG A 49 15.89 -3.67 -1.63
C ARG A 49 14.52 -4.08 -1.06
N TYR A 50 14.33 -3.84 0.23
CA TYR A 50 13.08 -4.09 0.94
C TYR A 50 12.46 -2.78 1.40
N PHE A 51 11.30 -2.46 0.88
CA PHE A 51 10.62 -1.18 1.09
C PHE A 51 9.34 -1.36 1.88
N THR A 52 8.92 -0.27 2.52
CA THR A 52 7.64 -0.20 3.24
C THR A 52 6.96 1.10 2.89
N GLN A 53 5.74 1.01 2.36
CA GLN A 53 4.90 2.16 2.09
C GLN A 53 3.82 2.27 3.18
N LEU A 54 3.62 3.50 3.66
CA LEU A 54 2.67 3.81 4.74
C LEU A 54 1.57 4.74 4.25
N GLY A 55 0.39 4.62 4.85
CA GLY A 55 -0.73 5.54 4.66
C GLY A 55 -1.78 5.06 3.66
N LEU A 56 -1.75 3.77 3.27
CA LEU A 56 -2.81 3.15 2.48
C LEU A 56 -4.12 3.07 3.29
N GLU A 57 -4.06 3.04 4.61
CA GLU A 57 -5.21 3.14 5.53
C GLU A 57 -6.02 4.43 5.41
N MET A 58 -5.44 5.49 4.82
CA MET A 58 -6.13 6.75 4.52
C MET A 58 -6.72 6.75 3.10
N ALA A 59 -6.57 5.65 2.36
CA ALA A 59 -6.96 5.48 0.97
C ALA A 59 -8.10 4.47 0.79
N ILE A 60 -8.68 3.98 1.89
CA ILE A 60 -9.78 3.01 1.88
C ILE A 60 -10.91 3.48 2.80
N ASP A 61 -11.98 2.71 2.87
CA ASP A 61 -13.10 2.99 3.78
C ASP A 61 -12.61 3.16 5.23
N PRO A 62 -13.12 4.16 5.98
CA PRO A 62 -14.23 5.06 5.62
C PRO A 62 -13.80 6.38 4.95
N TRP A 63 -12.53 6.52 4.55
CA TRP A 63 -11.98 7.83 4.15
C TRP A 63 -12.29 8.22 2.71
N ILE A 64 -12.12 7.29 1.77
CA ILE A 64 -12.45 7.47 0.35
C ILE A 64 -13.05 6.17 -0.20
N SER A 65 -13.89 6.29 -1.23
CA SER A 65 -14.50 5.13 -1.87
C SER A 65 -13.48 4.29 -2.66
N PRO A 66 -13.78 3.01 -2.96
CA PRO A 66 -12.96 2.20 -3.86
C PRO A 66 -12.71 2.86 -5.23
N GLU A 67 -13.70 3.56 -5.80
CA GLU A 67 -13.55 4.28 -7.06
C GLU A 67 -12.53 5.44 -6.94
N MET A 68 -12.53 6.15 -5.82
CA MET A 68 -11.55 7.20 -5.54
C MET A 68 -10.15 6.62 -5.31
N LEU A 69 -10.03 5.47 -4.64
CA LEU A 69 -8.76 4.74 -4.53
C LEU A 69 -8.21 4.42 -5.92
N GLU A 70 -9.03 3.81 -6.79
CA GLU A 70 -8.65 3.45 -8.16
C GLU A 70 -8.30 4.67 -9.01
N THR A 71 -9.00 5.79 -8.82
CA THR A 71 -8.77 7.02 -9.60
C THR A 71 -7.51 7.76 -9.15
N PHE A 72 -7.33 7.97 -7.85
CA PHE A 72 -6.32 8.91 -7.35
C PHE A 72 -5.06 8.22 -6.80
N VAL A 73 -5.18 7.03 -6.22
CA VAL A 73 -4.10 6.43 -5.41
C VAL A 73 -3.48 5.23 -6.10
N ALA A 74 -4.28 4.28 -6.56
CA ALA A 74 -3.80 3.03 -7.15
C ALA A 74 -2.82 3.23 -8.32
N PRO A 75 -3.02 4.18 -9.26
CA PRO A 75 -2.09 4.37 -10.38
C PRO A 75 -0.71 4.84 -9.91
N ASN A 76 -0.67 5.66 -8.87
CA ASN A 76 0.56 6.21 -8.29
C ASN A 76 1.35 5.15 -7.54
N ASP A 77 0.67 4.42 -6.65
CA ASP A 77 1.28 3.36 -5.86
C ASP A 77 1.74 2.19 -6.74
N THR A 78 0.99 1.86 -7.80
CA THR A 78 1.39 0.85 -8.79
C THR A 78 2.70 1.24 -9.49
N ARG A 79 2.88 2.51 -9.87
CA ARG A 79 4.13 3.01 -10.47
C ARG A 79 5.31 2.92 -9.50
N ILE A 80 5.10 3.23 -8.23
CA ILE A 80 6.14 3.12 -7.19
C ILE A 80 6.52 1.66 -6.98
N ASN A 81 5.53 0.76 -6.85
CA ASN A 81 5.77 -0.68 -6.67
C ASN A 81 6.52 -1.28 -7.86
N ALA A 82 6.10 -0.95 -9.09
CA ALA A 82 6.78 -1.38 -10.31
C ALA A 82 8.24 -0.89 -10.36
N GLN A 83 8.52 0.31 -9.85
CA GLN A 83 9.90 0.82 -9.78
C GLN A 83 10.76 0.02 -8.80
N VAL A 84 10.22 -0.39 -7.66
CA VAL A 84 10.93 -1.30 -6.73
C VAL A 84 11.21 -2.64 -7.42
N HIS A 85 10.22 -3.19 -8.12
CA HIS A 85 10.34 -4.47 -8.81
C HIS A 85 11.32 -4.45 -9.98
N LYS A 86 11.46 -3.32 -10.68
CA LYS A 86 12.49 -3.10 -11.73
C LYS A 86 13.91 -3.43 -11.24
N TYR A 87 14.16 -3.28 -9.94
CA TYR A 87 15.45 -3.59 -9.30
C TYR A 87 15.42 -4.90 -8.51
N CYS A 88 14.49 -5.81 -8.80
CA CYS A 88 14.28 -7.06 -8.06
C CYS A 88 14.05 -6.83 -6.55
N GLY A 89 13.55 -5.65 -6.17
CA GLY A 89 13.19 -5.35 -4.79
C GLY A 89 11.83 -5.93 -4.40
N LYS A 90 11.51 -5.79 -3.12
CA LYS A 90 10.22 -6.16 -2.53
C LYS A 90 9.64 -4.97 -1.77
N ILE A 91 8.34 -4.77 -1.88
CA ILE A 91 7.62 -3.69 -1.21
C ILE A 91 6.40 -4.21 -0.46
N ARG A 92 6.35 -3.90 0.83
CA ARG A 92 5.15 -4.13 1.63
C ARG A 92 4.42 -2.82 1.91
N HIS A 93 3.11 -2.88 2.05
CA HIS A 93 2.28 -1.74 2.42
C HIS A 93 1.70 -1.92 3.81
N HIS A 94 1.50 -0.79 4.49
CA HIS A 94 0.82 -0.73 5.77
C HIS A 94 -0.60 -0.17 5.62
N CYS A 95 -1.60 -0.94 6.04
CA CYS A 95 -3.02 -0.60 5.96
C CYS A 95 -3.81 -1.27 7.09
N HIS A 96 -4.30 -0.47 8.05
CA HIS A 96 -5.31 -0.90 9.01
C HIS A 96 -6.71 -0.97 8.39
N GLY A 97 -7.63 -1.66 9.06
CA GLY A 97 -9.05 -1.69 8.70
C GLY A 97 -9.46 -2.93 7.91
N ASN A 98 -10.56 -2.82 7.16
CA ASN A 98 -11.23 -3.94 6.48
C ASN A 98 -10.51 -4.38 5.19
N VAL A 99 -9.24 -4.75 5.30
CA VAL A 99 -8.36 -4.97 4.15
C VAL A 99 -8.76 -6.13 3.24
N ILE A 100 -9.56 -7.11 3.70
CA ILE A 100 -10.06 -8.21 2.86
C ILE A 100 -10.76 -7.68 1.62
N ASP A 101 -11.52 -6.60 1.76
CA ASP A 101 -12.36 -6.04 0.69
C ASP A 101 -11.52 -5.41 -0.43
N TYR A 102 -10.23 -5.18 -0.17
CA TYR A 102 -9.29 -4.53 -1.09
C TYR A 102 -8.10 -5.42 -1.48
N LEU A 103 -8.00 -6.66 -0.97
CA LEU A 103 -6.82 -7.50 -1.18
C LEU A 103 -6.51 -7.78 -2.65
N GLU A 104 -7.53 -8.02 -3.48
CA GLU A 104 -7.35 -8.23 -4.92
C GLU A 104 -6.83 -6.95 -5.58
N THR A 105 -7.41 -5.79 -5.25
CA THR A 105 -6.94 -4.48 -5.73
C THR A 105 -5.49 -4.25 -5.30
N PHE A 106 -5.15 -4.46 -4.03
CA PHE A 106 -3.80 -4.31 -3.49
C PHE A 106 -2.81 -5.25 -4.18
N SER A 107 -3.20 -6.50 -4.41
CA SER A 107 -2.38 -7.46 -5.17
C SER A 107 -2.15 -6.99 -6.59
N SER A 108 -3.18 -6.49 -7.28
CA SER A 108 -3.09 -5.96 -8.65
C SER A 108 -2.19 -4.72 -8.77
N MET A 109 -2.02 -3.96 -7.68
CA MET A 109 -1.10 -2.82 -7.60
C MET A 109 0.37 -3.25 -7.47
N GLY A 110 0.67 -4.55 -7.37
CA GLY A 110 2.03 -5.06 -7.20
C GLY A 110 2.55 -4.98 -5.76
N ILE A 111 1.65 -5.03 -4.77
CA ILE A 111 2.05 -5.08 -3.35
C ILE A 111 2.55 -6.50 -3.03
N ASP A 112 3.83 -6.64 -2.65
CA ASP A 112 4.40 -7.94 -2.28
C ASP A 112 4.01 -8.38 -0.87
N GLY A 113 3.51 -7.49 -0.03
CA GLY A 113 3.01 -7.85 1.28
C GLY A 113 2.19 -6.76 1.94
N ILE A 114 1.25 -7.16 2.78
CA ILE A 114 0.35 -6.25 3.48
C ILE A 114 0.41 -6.52 4.99
N GLU A 115 0.51 -5.45 5.76
CA GLU A 115 0.40 -5.48 7.22
C GLU A 115 -0.45 -4.30 7.72
N PRO A 116 -1.10 -4.38 8.88
CA PRO A 116 -1.42 -5.60 9.59
C PRO A 116 -2.65 -6.30 8.99
N LEU A 117 -2.70 -7.62 9.15
CA LEU A 117 -3.89 -8.42 8.85
C LEU A 117 -4.75 -8.60 10.11
N GLU A 118 -5.59 -7.60 10.40
CA GLU A 118 -6.37 -7.54 11.64
C GLU A 118 -7.65 -8.38 11.59
N GLY A 119 -7.75 -9.34 12.50
CA GLY A 119 -8.90 -10.26 12.58
C GLY A 119 -10.17 -9.66 13.20
N PRO A 120 -11.23 -10.49 13.32
CA PRO A 120 -12.53 -10.11 13.84
C PRO A 120 -12.48 -9.47 15.24
N ALA A 121 -13.44 -8.57 15.50
CA ALA A 121 -13.54 -7.58 16.59
C ALA A 121 -12.85 -6.22 16.35
N ARG A 122 -11.90 -6.14 15.41
CA ARG A 122 -11.28 -4.86 14.98
C ARG A 122 -11.40 -4.60 13.48
N ALA A 123 -11.34 -5.66 12.68
CA ALA A 123 -11.47 -5.62 11.23
C ALA A 123 -12.04 -6.95 10.71
N ASN A 124 -11.92 -7.21 9.41
CA ASN A 124 -12.58 -8.33 8.72
C ASN A 124 -11.64 -9.47 8.27
N VAL A 125 -10.38 -9.51 8.71
CA VAL A 125 -9.43 -10.49 8.15
C VAL A 125 -9.64 -11.91 8.68
N ASP A 126 -9.94 -12.82 7.77
CA ASP A 126 -9.70 -14.25 7.91
C ASP A 126 -8.47 -14.64 7.06
N LEU A 127 -7.43 -15.20 7.69
CA LEU A 127 -6.17 -15.52 7.01
C LEU A 127 -6.30 -16.61 5.94
N ASN A 128 -7.23 -17.55 6.07
CA ASN A 128 -7.45 -18.56 5.04
C ASN A 128 -8.08 -17.90 3.82
N ARG A 129 -9.08 -17.04 4.05
CA ARG A 129 -9.70 -16.28 2.98
C ARG A 129 -8.71 -15.33 2.31
N ALA A 130 -7.86 -14.65 3.08
CA ALA A 130 -6.82 -13.78 2.55
C ALA A 130 -5.89 -14.54 1.60
N LYS A 131 -5.48 -15.77 1.96
CA LYS A 131 -4.62 -16.62 1.11
C LYS A 131 -5.30 -17.06 -0.19
N GLU A 132 -6.60 -17.35 -0.14
CA GLU A 132 -7.38 -17.68 -1.34
C GLU A 132 -7.45 -16.50 -2.33
N LEU A 133 -7.53 -15.27 -1.83
CA LEU A 133 -7.68 -14.07 -2.66
C LEU A 133 -6.41 -13.64 -3.39
N VAL A 134 -5.22 -13.92 -2.84
CA VAL A 134 -3.95 -13.35 -3.34
C VAL A 134 -2.98 -14.39 -3.91
N GLU A 135 -3.48 -15.60 -4.23
CA GLU A 135 -2.76 -16.77 -4.78
C GLU A 135 -1.22 -16.58 -4.93
N THR A 136 -0.48 -16.75 -3.83
CA THR A 136 1.00 -16.78 -3.75
C THR A 136 1.81 -15.55 -4.23
N GLU A 137 1.20 -14.51 -4.80
CA GLU A 137 1.96 -13.34 -5.28
C GLU A 137 2.19 -12.30 -4.16
N CYS A 138 1.33 -12.25 -3.15
CA CYS A 138 1.44 -11.34 -2.00
C CYS A 138 1.67 -12.09 -0.66
N CYS A 139 2.69 -11.68 0.09
CA CYS A 139 3.04 -12.18 1.42
C CYS A 139 2.21 -11.51 2.51
N CYS A 140 1.37 -12.29 3.18
CA CYS A 140 0.52 -11.85 4.29
C CYS A 140 1.26 -11.89 5.64
N ALA A 141 1.28 -10.80 6.42
CA ALA A 141 1.88 -10.77 7.76
C ALA A 141 0.92 -10.21 8.84
N GLU A 142 0.79 -10.93 9.96
CA GLU A 142 0.12 -10.44 11.17
C GLU A 142 1.11 -9.73 12.11
N ILE A 143 0.71 -8.63 12.74
CA ILE A 143 1.41 -8.05 13.89
C ILE A 143 0.43 -7.95 15.07
N PHE A 144 0.49 -8.93 15.98
CA PHE A 144 -0.05 -8.80 17.33
C PHE A 144 1.10 -8.68 18.35
N PRO A 145 1.07 -7.71 19.28
CA PRO A 145 2.17 -7.48 20.24
C PRO A 145 2.42 -8.60 21.26
N HIS A 146 1.65 -9.71 21.26
CA HIS A 146 1.79 -10.80 22.25
C HIS A 146 1.88 -12.22 21.70
N ARG A 147 1.93 -12.42 20.37
CA ARG A 147 2.31 -13.71 19.77
C ARG A 147 2.98 -13.46 18.43
N ILE A 148 4.30 -13.52 18.39
CA ILE A 148 5.05 -13.62 17.14
C ILE A 148 4.81 -15.03 16.58
N SER A 149 3.69 -15.24 15.90
CA SER A 149 3.51 -16.40 15.04
C SER A 149 4.19 -16.06 13.71
N LYS A 150 5.39 -16.60 13.51
CA LYS A 150 6.13 -16.48 12.25
C LYS A 150 5.41 -17.30 11.18
N GLN A 151 4.39 -16.74 10.52
CA GLN A 151 3.98 -17.20 9.19
C GLN A 151 4.56 -16.25 8.14
N LEU A 152 5.88 -16.29 7.96
CA LEU A 152 6.46 -15.86 6.68
C LEU A 152 6.15 -16.95 5.66
N ILE A 153 5.23 -16.66 4.73
CA ILE A 153 4.93 -17.55 3.60
C ILE A 153 5.99 -17.30 2.52
N ARG A 154 6.51 -18.40 1.97
CA ARG A 154 7.69 -18.49 1.08
C ARG A 154 7.75 -17.42 0.00
N MET A 155 8.86 -16.70 -0.03
CA MET A 155 9.35 -16.00 -1.23
C MET A 155 9.75 -17.04 -2.30
N ARG A 156 9.46 -16.77 -3.57
CA ARG A 156 10.05 -17.52 -4.70
C ARG A 156 11.58 -17.56 -4.54
N PRO A 157 12.25 -18.69 -4.80
CA PRO A 157 13.68 -18.65 -5.08
C PRO A 157 13.86 -17.92 -6.42
N TYR A 158 14.71 -16.89 -6.43
CA TYR A 158 15.36 -16.43 -7.65
C TYR A 158 16.60 -17.29 -7.89
#